data_AF-X1KBD6-F1
#
_entry.id   AF-X1KBD6-F1
#
_cell.length_a   1.000
_cell.length_b   1.000
_cell.length_c   1.000
_cell.angle_alpha   90.00
_cell.angle_beta   90.00
_cell.angle_gamma   90.00
#
_symmetry.space_group_name_H-M   'P 1'
#
loop_
_entity.id
_entity.type
_entity.pdbx_description
1 polymer ?
#
loop_
_entity_poly.entity_id
_entity_poly.type
_entity_poly.pdbx_seq_one_letter_code
_entity_poly.pdbx_strand_id
1 'polypeptide(L)' 'MRKELFWIFGVLQSVSLGFIVFLLFRALRLISGEHVIGLDTQITLSITFPLFLLIVEYLIYSHK' A
#
# COMPACT_ATOMS: atom_id res chain seq x y z
N MET A 1 -11.45 -17.78 -9.20
CA MET A 1 -10.60 -17.98 -7.99
C MET A 1 -11.50 -18.17 -6.76
N ARG A 2 -11.11 -18.98 -5.77
CA ARG A 2 -11.86 -19.03 -4.50
C ARG A 2 -11.77 -17.65 -3.83
N LYS A 3 -12.89 -17.10 -3.35
CA LYS A 3 -12.93 -15.80 -2.64
C LYS A 3 -11.92 -15.75 -1.49
N GLU A 4 -11.66 -16.88 -0.84
CA GLU A 4 -10.65 -17.04 0.21
C GLU A 4 -9.22 -16.75 -0.30
N LEU A 5 -8.85 -17.25 -1.49
CA LEU A 5 -7.53 -17.00 -2.06
C LEU A 5 -7.36 -15.52 -2.43
N PHE A 6 -8.42 -14.87 -2.93
CA PHE A 6 -8.38 -13.42 -3.19
C PHE A 6 -8.08 -12.64 -1.91
N TRP A 7 -8.78 -12.92 -0.81
CA TRP A 7 -8.53 -12.22 0.46
C TRP A 7 -7.13 -12.48 1.02
N ILE A 8 -6.63 -13.71 0.94
CA ILE A 8 -5.28 -14.05 1.42
C ILE A 8 -4.23 -13.30 0.61
N PHE A 9 -4.24 -13.43 -0.72
CA PHE A 9 -3.22 -12.83 -1.58
C PHE A 9 -3.37 -11.31 -1.69
N GLY A 10 -4.59 -10.79 -1.78
CA GLY A 10 -4.87 -9.35 -1.86
C GLY A 10 -4.45 -8.61 -0.59
N VAL A 11 -4.74 -9.16 0.59
CA VAL A 11 -4.28 -8.56 1.85
C VAL A 11 -2.76 -8.65 1.97
N LEU A 12 -2.16 -9.81 1.66
CA LEU A 12 -0.70 -9.98 1.71
C LEU A 12 0.01 -9.01 0.77
N GLN A 13 -0.50 -8.85 -0.45
CA GLN A 13 -0.01 -7.88 -1.44
C GLN A 13 -0.14 -6.46 -0.91
N SER A 14 -1.30 -6.09 -0.36
CA SER A 14 -1.56 -4.73 0.13
C SER A 14 -0.65 -4.34 1.30
N VAL A 15 -0.45 -5.25 2.26
CA VAL A 15 0.46 -5.04 3.40
C VAL A 15 1.90 -4.90 2.91
N SER A 16 2.34 -5.79 2.01
CA SER A 16 3.68 -5.75 1.43
C SER A 16 3.93 -4.44 0.70
N LEU A 17 2.94 -3.99 -0.08
CA LEU A 17 3.03 -2.78 -0.88
C LEU A 17 3.03 -1.52 -0.02
N GLY A 18 2.22 -1.48 1.04
CA GLY A 18 2.29 -0.40 2.02
C GLY A 18 3.65 -0.32 2.72
N PHE A 19 4.23 -1.47 3.09
CA PHE A 19 5.57 -1.52 3.68
C PHE A 19 6.65 -1.02 2.71
N ILE A 20 6.59 -1.42 1.44
CA ILE A 20 7.51 -0.94 0.40
C ILE A 20 7.40 0.58 0.23
N VAL A 21 6.19 1.12 0.12
CA VAL A 21 5.96 2.57 -0.02
C VAL A 21 6.50 3.33 1.19
N PHE A 22 6.23 2.82 2.40
CA PHE A 22 6.77 3.42 3.63
C PHE A 22 8.31 3.43 3.63
N LEU A 23 8.95 2.31 3.31
CA LEU A 23 10.41 2.23 3.25
C LEU A 23 11.01 3.12 2.16
N LEU A 24 10.35 3.23 1.02
CA LEU A 24 10.80 4.07 -0.09
C LEU A 24 10.86 5.54 0.33
N PHE A 25 9.80 6.06 0.96
CA PHE A 25 9.81 7.43 1.48
C PHE A 25 10.84 7.62 2.59
N ARG A 26 10.99 6.63 3.49
CA ARG A 26 12.03 6.66 4.53
C ARG A 26 13.43 6.72 3.93
N ALA A 27 13.72 5.91 2.92
CA ALA A 27 15.00 5.89 2.23
C ALA A 27 15.27 7.21 1.50
N LEU A 28 14.28 7.75 0.79
CA LEU A 28 14.38 9.06 0.13
C LEU A 28 14.68 10.18 1.13
N ARG A 29 14.05 10.16 2.30
CA ARG A 29 14.34 11.11 3.38
C ARG A 29 15.78 10.99 3.89
N LEU A 30 16.30 9.78 4.04
CA LEU A 30 17.69 9.56 4.46
C LEU A 30 18.70 10.04 3.42
N ILE A 31 18.40 9.87 2.13
CA ILE A 31 19.30 10.25 1.03
C ILE A 31 19.28 11.78 0.79
N SER A 32 18.10 12.40 0.81
CA SER A 32 17.94 13.83 0.49
C SER A 32 18.41 14.75 1.62
N GLY A 33 18.49 14.27 2.87
CA GLY A 33 18.83 15.10 4.04
C GLY A 33 17.75 16.12 4.42
N GLU A 34 16.75 16.33 3.55
CA GLU A 34 15.64 17.25 3.66
C GLU A 34 14.34 16.50 3.97
N HIS A 35 13.47 17.10 4.78
CA HIS A 35 12.20 16.49 5.17
C HIS A 35 11.12 16.77 4.12
N VAL A 36 11.18 16.08 2.98
CA VAL A 36 10.24 16.31 1.85
C VAL A 36 8.79 15.94 2.21
N ILE A 37 8.59 14.89 3.01
CA ILE A 37 7.27 14.39 3.41
C ILE A 37 7.29 14.10 4.91
N GLY A 38 6.31 14.68 5.63
CA GLY A 38 6.11 14.43 7.06
C GLY A 38 5.78 12.96 7.35
N LEU A 39 6.17 12.47 8.53
CA LEU A 39 5.94 11.08 8.93
C LEU A 39 4.43 10.72 8.89
N ASP A 40 3.56 11.65 9.28
CA ASP A 40 2.11 11.47 9.23
C ASP A 40 1.60 11.26 7.81
N THR A 41 2.11 12.06 6.86
CA THR A 41 1.78 11.94 5.43
C THR A 41 2.33 10.65 4.84
N GLN A 42 3.54 10.26 5.23
CA GLN A 42 4.18 9.01 4.82
C GLN A 42 3.35 7.79 5.27
N ILE A 43 2.91 7.76 6.54
CA ILE A 43 2.03 6.69 7.06
C ILE A 43 0.71 6.69 6.29
N THR A 44 0.07 7.87 6.16
CA THR A 44 -1.21 8.00 5.46
C THR A 44 -1.12 7.46 4.03
N LEU A 45 -0.12 7.89 3.25
CA LEU A 45 0.08 7.40 1.88
C LEU A 45 0.36 5.90 1.82
N SER A 46 1.20 5.39 2.72
CA SER A 46 1.55 3.97 2.78
C SER A 46 0.37 3.06 3.12
N ILE A 47 -0.69 3.58 3.73
CA ILE A 47 -1.90 2.83 4.10
C ILE A 47 -3.01 3.06 3.07
N THR A 48 -3.31 4.32 2.75
CA THR A 48 -4.42 4.69 1.86
C THR A 48 -4.21 4.18 0.44
N PHE A 49 -2.98 4.22 -0.08
CA PHE A 49 -2.69 3.76 -1.44
C PHE A 49 -2.97 2.26 -1.65
N PRO A 50 -2.38 1.33 -0.86
CA PRO A 50 -2.67 -0.09 -1.00
C PRO A 50 -4.11 -0.45 -0.63
N LEU A 51 -4.73 0.24 0.33
CA LEU A 51 -6.16 0.02 0.64
C LEU A 51 -7.06 0.36 -0.54
N PHE A 52 -6.84 1.52 -1.18
CA PHE A 52 -7.61 1.91 -2.36
C PHE A 52 -7.44 0.88 -3.49
N LEU A 53 -6.21 0.43 -3.72
CA LEU A 53 -5.90 -0.60 -4.72
C LEU A 53 -6.63 -1.91 -4.42
N LEU A 54 -6.61 -2.37 -3.17
CA LEU A 54 -7.33 -3.58 -2.73
C LEU A 54 -8.84 -3.48 -2.97
N ILE A 55 -9.44 -2.31 -2.68
CA ILE A 55 -10.86 -2.07 -2.90
C ILE A 55 -11.18 -2.12 -4.40
N VAL A 56 -10.38 -1.45 -5.23
CA VAL A 56 -10.56 -1.48 -6.69
C VAL A 56 -10.43 -2.90 -7.23
N GLU A 57 -9.41 -3.64 -6.78
CA GLU A 57 -9.20 -5.04 -7.18
C GLU A 57 -10.38 -5.93 -6.77
N TYR A 58 -10.91 -5.74 -5.57
CA TYR A 58 -12.10 -6.42 -5.09
C TYR A 58 -13.33 -6.10 -5.94
N LEU A 59 -13.54 -4.83 -6.31
CA LEU A 59 -14.67 -4.43 -7.16
C LEU A 59 -14.58 -5.04 -8.57
N ILE A 60 -13.39 -5.02 -9.18
CA ILE A 60 -13.15 -5.64 -10.49
C ILE A 60 -13.40 -7.15 -10.41
N TYR A 61 -12.90 -7.79 -9.37
CA TYR A 61 -13.05 -9.23 -9.17
C TYR A 61 -14.48 -9.63 -8.82
N SER A 62 -15.21 -8.82 -8.06
CA SER A 62 -16.61 -9.09 -7.68
C SER A 62 -17.59 -8.89 -8.82
N HIS A 63 -17.24 -8.11 -9.84
CA HIS A 63 -18.05 -7.92 -11.05
C HIS A 63 -17.75 -9.00 -12.12
N LYS A 64 -16.75 -9.86 -11.89
CA LYS A 64 -16.36 -10.96 -12.77
C LYS A 64 -16.83 -12.31 -12.23
#